data_AF-A0A1C5CZ67-F1
#
_entry.id   AF-A0A1C5CZ67-F1
#
_cell.length_a   1.000
_cell.length_b   1.000
_cell.length_c   1.000
_cell.angle_alpha   90.00
_cell.angle_beta   90.00
_cell.angle_gamma   90.00
#
_symmetry.space_group_name_H-M   'P 1'
#
loop_
_entity.id
_entity.type
_entity.pdbx_description
1 polymer ?
#
loop_
_entity_poly.entity_id
_entity_poly.type
_entity_poly.pdbx_seq_one_letter_code
_entity_poly.pdbx_strand_id
1 'polypeptide(L)'
;WQEGEPIRRYDWAEGSLVIPPGETFHQHFNTGATPARYLALRHLNARRDPATGLPMSSVSTRLGGDQIDYADEDPAVRLMYREACAEHGIASRMDEFYD
;
A
#
# COMPACT_ATOMS: atom_id res chain seq x y z
N TRP A 1 -0.24 -0.94 -9.22
CA TRP A 1 -0.89 -1.45 -10.43
C TRP A 1 -2.07 -0.53 -10.77
N GLN A 2 -2.50 -0.51 -12.03
CA GLN A 2 -3.77 0.14 -12.39
C GLN A 2 -4.93 -0.77 -11.97
N GLU A 3 -6.14 -0.23 -11.82
CA GLU A 3 -7.31 -1.07 -11.53
C GLU A 3 -7.51 -2.15 -12.61
N GLY A 4 -7.73 -3.40 -12.17
CA GLY A 4 -7.85 -4.56 -13.07
C GLY A 4 -6.54 -5.14 -13.59
N GLU A 5 -5.41 -4.48 -13.40
CA GLU A 5 -4.08 -4.98 -13.79
C GLU A 5 -3.46 -5.87 -12.69
N PRO A 6 -2.61 -6.84 -13.06
CA PRO A 6 -1.95 -7.69 -12.08
C PRO A 6 -0.99 -6.90 -11.18
N ILE A 7 -0.93 -7.33 -9.91
CA ILE A 7 -0.01 -6.79 -8.91
C ILE A 7 1.44 -7.10 -9.34
N ARG A 8 2.33 -6.13 -9.14
CA ARG A 8 3.77 -6.27 -9.40
C ARG A 8 4.55 -5.94 -8.14
N ARG A 9 5.55 -6.78 -7.83
CA ARG A 9 6.46 -6.59 -6.69
C ARG A 9 7.76 -5.98 -7.17
N TYR A 10 8.27 -5.03 -6.39
CA TYR A 10 9.57 -4.39 -6.59
C TYR A 10 10.30 -4.37 -5.25
N ASP A 11 11.42 -5.06 -5.17
CA ASP A 11 12.28 -4.99 -3.99
C ASP A 11 13.06 -3.67 -4.02
N TRP A 12 13.25 -3.07 -2.85
CA TRP A 12 13.91 -1.77 -2.69
C TRP A 12 14.86 -1.81 -1.50
N ALA A 13 15.86 -0.93 -1.55
CA ALA A 13 16.87 -0.76 -0.51
C ALA A 13 17.13 0.73 -0.26
N GLU A 14 18.01 1.04 0.69
CA GLU A 14 18.46 2.41 0.93
C GLU A 14 18.94 3.08 -0.38
N GLY A 15 18.51 4.32 -0.60
CA GLY A 15 18.80 5.08 -1.82
C GLY A 15 17.90 4.77 -3.02
N SER A 16 16.97 3.80 -2.91
CA SER A 16 16.01 3.52 -3.98
C SER A 16 15.03 4.67 -4.17
N LEU A 17 14.74 5.00 -5.43
CA LEU A 17 13.69 5.94 -5.82
C LEU A 17 12.60 5.18 -6.57
N VAL A 18 11.41 5.12 -5.99
CA VAL A 18 10.23 4.51 -6.60
C VAL A 18 9.29 5.61 -7.06
N ILE A 19 8.91 5.58 -8.34
CA ILE A 19 7.99 6.54 -8.96
C ILE A 19 6.80 5.76 -9.53
N PRO A 20 5.73 5.53 -8.74
CA PRO A 20 4.50 4.97 -9.26
C PRO A 20 3.91 5.92 -10.32
N PRO A 21 3.46 5.41 -11.48
CA PRO A 21 2.67 6.20 -12.41
C PRO A 21 1.41 6.76 -11.74
N GLY A 22 0.86 7.83 -12.30
CA GLY A 22 -0.40 8.40 -11.83
C GLY A 22 -1.52 7.38 -11.79
N GLU A 23 -2.42 7.55 -10.81
CA GLU A 23 -3.64 6.74 -10.65
C GLU A 23 -3.38 5.24 -10.43
N THR A 24 -2.23 4.87 -9.86
CA THR A 24 -1.93 3.46 -9.53
C THR A 24 -2.11 3.16 -8.04
N PHE A 25 -2.72 2.02 -7.74
CA PHE A 25 -2.64 1.41 -6.41
C PHE A 25 -1.21 0.99 -6.10
N HIS A 26 -0.74 1.26 -4.89
CA HIS A 26 0.59 0.88 -4.45
C HIS A 26 0.65 0.83 -2.93
N GLN A 27 1.47 -0.08 -2.40
CA GLN A 27 1.69 -0.27 -0.97
C GLN A 27 3.19 -0.44 -0.72
N HIS A 28 3.64 -0.03 0.45
CA HIS A 28 5.04 -0.13 0.86
C HIS A 28 5.14 -1.08 2.05
N PHE A 29 6.00 -2.08 1.92
CA PHE A 29 6.26 -3.05 2.99
C PHE A 29 7.73 -2.98 3.38
N ASN A 30 7.99 -3.05 4.69
CA ASN A 30 9.32 -3.31 5.25
C ASN A 30 9.27 -4.62 6.04
N THR A 31 10.02 -5.60 5.60
CA THR A 31 10.09 -6.94 6.22
C THR A 31 11.45 -7.22 6.84
N GLY A 32 12.41 -6.28 6.72
CA GLY A 32 13.73 -6.40 7.32
C GLY A 32 13.73 -6.08 8.82
N ALA A 33 14.78 -6.55 9.51
CA ALA A 33 14.97 -6.31 10.95
C ALA A 33 15.34 -4.84 11.29
N THR A 34 15.70 -4.04 10.28
CA THR A 34 16.07 -2.63 10.44
C THR A 34 14.88 -1.73 10.10
N PRO A 35 14.54 -0.73 10.93
CA PRO A 35 13.52 0.25 10.60
C PRO A 35 13.87 1.00 9.31
N ALA A 36 12.94 1.01 8.35
CA ALA A 36 13.07 1.82 7.16
C ALA A 36 12.40 3.19 7.34
N ARG A 37 12.99 4.22 6.72
CA ARG A 37 12.39 5.55 6.60
C ARG A 37 12.37 5.94 5.14
N TYR A 38 11.27 6.54 4.69
CA TYR A 38 11.14 7.03 3.34
C TYR A 38 10.57 8.45 3.33
N LEU A 39 10.94 9.21 2.31
CA LEU A 39 10.41 10.55 2.05
C LEU A 39 9.40 10.44 0.91
N ALA A 40 8.12 10.71 1.21
CA ALA A 40 7.08 10.77 0.19
C ALA A 40 6.97 12.18 -0.39
N LEU A 41 7.41 12.35 -1.64
CA LEU A 41 7.17 13.58 -2.40
C LEU A 41 5.83 13.45 -3.12
N ARG A 42 4.90 14.37 -2.86
CA ARG A 42 3.53 14.32 -3.40
C ARG A 42 3.17 15.66 -4.00
N HIS A 43 2.55 15.64 -5.18
CA HIS A 43 1.93 16.83 -5.76
C HIS A 43 0.59 17.09 -5.04
N LEU A 44 0.38 18.30 -4.52
CA LEU A 44 -0.73 18.64 -3.61
C LEU A 44 -2.12 18.77 -4.28
N ASN A 45 -2.29 18.28 -5.50
CA ASN A 45 -3.50 18.46 -6.30
C ASN A 45 -4.42 17.23 -6.25
N ALA A 46 -4.44 16.52 -5.12
CA ALA A 46 -5.26 15.32 -4.98
C ALA A 46 -6.75 15.67 -5.11
N ARG A 47 -7.51 14.82 -5.82
CA ARG A 47 -8.98 14.88 -5.79
C ARG A 47 -9.45 14.77 -4.35
N ARG A 48 -10.49 15.52 -4.00
CA ARG A 48 -11.07 15.56 -2.66
C ARG A 48 -12.57 15.31 -2.72
N ASP A 49 -13.08 14.63 -1.71
CA ASP A 49 -14.51 14.44 -1.51
C ASP A 49 -15.17 15.80 -1.24
N PRO A 50 -16.18 16.22 -2.02
CA PRO A 50 -16.89 17.49 -1.80
C PRO A 50 -17.59 17.58 -0.44
N ALA A 51 -18.02 16.45 0.15
CA ALA A 51 -18.76 16.43 1.40
C ALA A 51 -17.85 16.57 2.63
N THR A 52 -16.73 15.84 2.65
CA THR A 52 -15.82 15.79 3.81
C THR A 52 -14.54 16.62 3.63
N GLY A 53 -14.18 16.97 2.40
CA GLY A 53 -12.91 17.61 2.06
C GLY A 53 -11.70 16.68 2.15
N LEU A 54 -11.88 15.41 2.51
CA LEU A 54 -10.81 14.44 2.62
C LEU A 54 -10.24 14.09 1.24
N PRO A 55 -8.94 13.77 1.12
CA PRO A 55 -8.40 13.20 -0.11
C PRO A 55 -9.17 11.94 -0.49
N MET A 56 -9.47 11.75 -1.78
CA MET A 56 -10.14 10.53 -2.25
C MET A 56 -9.33 9.27 -1.93
N SER A 57 -7.99 9.38 -1.84
CA SER A 57 -7.08 8.32 -1.38
C SER A 57 -7.21 7.96 0.10
N SER A 58 -8.07 8.63 0.87
CA SER A 58 -8.42 8.30 2.26
C SER A 58 -9.85 7.78 2.38
N VAL A 59 -10.55 7.62 1.25
CA VAL A 59 -11.93 7.15 1.18
C VAL A 59 -11.94 5.78 0.50
N SER A 60 -12.68 4.84 1.08
CA SER A 60 -12.82 3.47 0.56
C SER A 60 -13.32 3.46 -0.89
N THR A 61 -12.81 2.54 -1.71
CA THR A 61 -13.33 2.26 -3.06
C THR A 61 -14.79 1.83 -3.03
N ARG A 62 -15.26 1.19 -1.96
CA ARG A 62 -16.69 0.85 -1.76
C ARG A 62 -17.59 2.09 -1.69
N LEU A 63 -17.02 3.24 -1.33
CA LEU A 63 -17.70 4.52 -1.21
C LEU A 63 -17.36 5.48 -2.37
N GLY A 64 -16.71 4.98 -3.43
CA GLY A 64 -16.28 5.76 -4.58
C GLY A 64 -14.98 6.55 -4.38
N GLY A 65 -14.20 6.23 -3.35
CA GLY A 65 -12.84 6.73 -3.14
C GLY A 65 -11.76 5.91 -3.85
N ASP A 66 -10.50 6.19 -3.51
CA ASP A 66 -9.31 5.57 -4.13
C ASP A 66 -8.53 4.67 -3.15
N GLN A 67 -9.07 4.37 -1.96
CA GLN A 67 -8.43 3.51 -0.97
C GLN A 67 -9.01 2.09 -1.00
N ILE A 68 -8.15 1.09 -1.16
CA ILE A 68 -8.51 -0.31 -0.90
C ILE A 68 -8.42 -0.54 0.60
N ASP A 69 -9.54 -0.89 1.23
CA ASP A 69 -9.55 -1.25 2.64
C ASP A 69 -8.92 -2.62 2.85
N TYR A 70 -8.40 -2.89 4.05
CA TYR A 70 -7.76 -4.17 4.35
C TYR A 70 -8.65 -5.36 4.01
N ALA A 71 -9.96 -5.31 4.31
CA ALA A 71 -10.91 -6.36 3.97
C ALA A 71 -11.03 -6.67 2.46
N ASP A 72 -10.77 -5.70 1.58
CA ASP A 72 -10.78 -5.88 0.10
C ASP A 72 -9.40 -6.16 -0.51
N GLU A 73 -8.33 -6.08 0.29
CA GLU A 73 -6.97 -6.31 -0.20
C GLU A 73 -6.85 -7.71 -0.82
N ASP A 74 -6.25 -7.79 -2.01
CA ASP A 74 -5.97 -9.06 -2.67
C ASP A 74 -5.18 -9.99 -1.71
N PRO A 75 -5.68 -11.21 -1.41
CA PRO A 75 -5.03 -12.12 -0.49
C PRO A 75 -3.57 -12.45 -0.85
N ALA A 76 -3.19 -12.32 -2.13
CA ALA A 76 -1.80 -12.49 -2.57
C ALA A 76 -0.84 -11.50 -1.90
N VAL A 77 -1.28 -10.26 -1.63
CA VAL A 77 -0.48 -9.25 -0.92
C VAL A 77 -0.18 -9.71 0.49
N ARG A 78 -1.20 -10.18 1.21
CA ARG A 78 -1.09 -10.69 2.59
C ARG A 78 -0.16 -11.89 2.65
N LEU A 79 -0.28 -12.80 1.68
CA LEU A 79 0.59 -13.97 1.57
C LEU A 79 2.05 -13.54 1.35
N MET A 80 2.31 -12.69 0.35
CA MET A 80 3.66 -12.18 0.05
C MET A 80 4.30 -11.50 1.27
N TYR A 81 3.54 -10.69 2.00
CA TYR A 81 4.05 -10.01 3.20
C TYR A 81 4.39 -11.00 4.32
N ARG A 82 3.49 -11.95 4.62
CA ARG A 82 3.74 -12.98 5.65
C ARG A 82 4.95 -13.84 5.34
N GLU A 83 5.09 -14.30 4.10
CA GLU A 83 6.24 -15.10 3.66
C GLU A 83 7.54 -14.31 3.80
N ALA A 84 7.56 -13.05 3.34
CA ALA A 84 8.74 -12.19 3.45
C ALA A 84 9.12 -11.85 4.91
N CYS A 85 8.14 -11.76 5.82
CA CYS A 85 8.41 -11.68 7.27
C CYS A 85 8.99 -12.97 7.82
N ALA A 86 8.45 -14.13 7.43
CA ALA A 86 8.88 -15.44 7.90
C ALA A 86 10.34 -15.76 7.50
N GLU A 87 10.79 -15.33 6.31
CA GLU A 87 12.19 -15.42 5.87
C GLU A 87 13.16 -14.73 6.85
N HIS A 88 12.69 -13.72 7.58
CA HIS A 88 13.45 -12.97 8.58
C HIS A 88 13.16 -13.42 10.02
N GLY A 89 12.38 -14.50 10.21
CA GLY A 89 11.97 -14.99 11.53
C GLY A 89 10.99 -14.07 12.26
N ILE A 90 10.29 -13.19 11.53
CA ILE A 90 9.33 -12.22 12.08
C ILE A 90 7.92 -12.75 11.84
N ALA A 91 7.06 -12.73 12.86
CA ALA A 91 5.64 -12.99 12.70
C ALA A 91 4.92 -11.71 12.26
N SER A 92 4.12 -11.79 11.19
CA SER A 92 3.20 -10.71 10.84
C SER A 92 2.18 -10.50 11.95
N ARG A 93 1.84 -9.24 12.24
CA ARG A 93 0.76 -8.87 13.17
C ARG A 93 -0.46 -8.32 12.45
N MET A 94 -0.53 -8.49 11.14
CA MET A 94 -1.59 -7.87 10.34
C MET A 94 -2.92 -8.62 10.42
N ASP A 95 -2.93 -9.86 10.93
CA ASP A 95 -4.12 -10.72 10.97
C ASP A 95 -5.31 -10.04 11.67
N GLU A 96 -5.08 -9.23 12.71
CA GLU A 96 -6.14 -8.50 13.43
C GLU A 96 -6.82 -7.37 12.63
N PHE A 97 -6.21 -6.90 11.53
CA PHE A 97 -6.74 -5.81 10.72
C PHE A 97 -7.49 -6.29 9.47
N TYR A 98 -7.52 -7.60 9.23
CA TYR A 98 -8.13 -8.20 8.04
C TYR A 98 -9.55 -8.72 8.24
N ASP A 99 -10.05 -8.70 9.48
CA ASP A 99 -11.41 -9.10 9.87
C ASP A 99 -12.48 -8.05 9.50
#